data_AF-A0A9E3Q2B9-F1
#
_entry.id   AF-A0A9E3Q2B9-F1
#
_cell.length_a   1.000
_cell.length_b   1.000
_cell.length_c   1.000
_cell.angle_alpha   90.00
_cell.angle_beta   90.00
_cell.angle_gamma   90.00
#
_symmetry.space_group_name_H-M   'P 1'
#
loop_
_entity.id
_entity.type
_entity.pdbx_description
1 polymer ?
#
loop_
_entity_poly.entity_id
_entity_poly.type
_entity_poly.pdbx_seq_one_letter_code
_entity_poly.pdbx_strand_id
1 'polypeptide(L)'
;MPPSGIRTLALSSLLALLVLRPATAVADAVHLQLRIPEAVTHVIGDPIPLLWRFENRGPDPLGFMWEGCCRLNGQLVARAAEGTLPATPPVQALAHMFARADRLDPGTPKEYDTLVSDWVVLRASGTYSLQGTYRGVLPTQSPIVPRGLGLWRDQAVSQPISLTVLDVPDYLAQRDAQAAARGIRLIARGPDRLHPLQPATLHLRFENTGPSPQSFLWPVDNALWVLNDRDERVAPMAVPLGSVSPVTLPPGGHTDFEFSLAADRFEDQPLGRYRWFIDLPAAGPGQPRVPSNLVPLTWQLGPPEVEQLLVAAARGAGTGARNAPLRLLRIYLADIGPKLAQLDLSTLEPDVATLAQRLSQAAQLKPIAPHPGAVDLILAVPPSGPVRWTDPRIATVAAAGGPSLAAQAGLLVHLRRHLGWELRLALEPGSATPLGQLRAVARAVEPLARDWAAPPAVPLPTGSTNEPARLTFPDPATSALLPILRLRPGQAEWSDDGLAFRPWTPPADPATDPTASRPSGPPPRIRILSPPALPWHQLLATLRPLLEPAAHFEWTPDPGPTAPR
;
A
#
# COMPACT_ATOMS: atom_id res chain seq x y z
N MET A 1 -19.58 22.96 -84.72
CA MET A 1 -20.72 22.04 -84.52
C MET A 1 -20.86 21.20 -85.77
N PRO A 2 -21.35 19.94 -85.74
CA PRO A 2 -21.42 18.91 -84.69
C PRO A 2 -20.90 17.55 -85.28
N PRO A 3 -21.32 16.32 -84.87
CA PRO A 3 -21.15 15.70 -83.54
C PRO A 3 -20.73 14.19 -83.53
N SER A 4 -20.35 13.74 -82.32
CA SER A 4 -20.57 12.47 -81.60
C SER A 4 -20.85 11.11 -82.28
N GLY A 5 -20.22 10.03 -81.74
CA GLY A 5 -20.83 8.68 -81.68
C GLY A 5 -19.93 7.46 -81.38
N ILE A 6 -19.82 7.10 -80.08
CA ILE A 6 -19.72 5.75 -79.46
C ILE A 6 -18.42 4.89 -79.59
N ARG A 7 -17.94 4.42 -78.43
CA ARG A 7 -16.78 3.52 -78.17
C ARG A 7 -17.21 2.31 -77.31
N THR A 8 -16.56 1.17 -77.52
CA THR A 8 -16.53 -0.04 -76.66
C THR A 8 -15.13 -0.67 -76.85
N LEU A 9 -14.21 -0.58 -75.86
CA LEU A 9 -13.73 -1.64 -74.93
C LEU A 9 -12.85 -2.74 -75.62
N ALA A 10 -11.74 -3.28 -75.09
CA ALA A 10 -11.23 -3.34 -73.72
C ALA A 10 -9.74 -3.81 -73.68
N LEU A 11 -9.22 -3.82 -72.44
CA LEU A 11 -8.04 -4.50 -71.87
C LEU A 11 -6.66 -3.85 -72.07
N SER A 12 -6.16 -3.23 -71.00
CA SER A 12 -4.74 -3.06 -70.73
C SER A 12 -4.51 -3.11 -69.22
N SER A 13 -3.70 -4.09 -68.81
CA SER A 13 -3.20 -4.28 -67.46
C SER A 13 -2.21 -3.17 -67.11
N LEU A 14 -2.45 -2.43 -66.03
CA LEU A 14 -1.51 -1.46 -65.46
C LEU A 14 -0.99 -1.99 -64.12
N LEU A 15 0.30 -2.34 -64.06
CA LEU A 15 1.03 -2.57 -62.81
C LEU A 15 1.23 -1.21 -62.13
N ALA A 16 0.59 -1.00 -60.98
CA ALA A 16 0.83 0.15 -60.12
C ALA A 16 2.13 -0.07 -59.32
N LEU A 17 3.14 0.76 -59.59
CA LEU A 17 4.36 0.86 -58.81
C LEU A 17 4.01 1.47 -57.43
N LEU A 18 4.00 0.65 -56.39
CA LEU A 18 3.79 1.08 -55.01
C LEU A 18 5.05 1.84 -54.55
N VAL A 19 4.99 3.16 -54.48
CA VAL A 19 6.00 3.97 -53.80
C VAL A 19 5.84 3.74 -52.30
N LEU A 20 6.64 2.84 -51.72
CA LEU A 20 6.84 2.82 -50.28
C LEU A 20 7.52 4.12 -49.87
N ARG A 21 6.74 5.08 -49.37
CA ARG A 21 7.28 6.16 -48.54
C ARG A 21 7.79 5.51 -47.24
N PRO A 22 9.07 5.67 -46.88
CA PRO A 22 9.50 5.29 -45.54
C PRO A 22 8.73 6.14 -44.53
N ALA A 23 8.12 5.51 -43.53
CA ALA A 23 7.55 6.18 -42.38
C ALA A 23 8.69 6.94 -41.68
N THR A 24 8.79 8.23 -41.95
CA THR A 24 9.63 9.15 -41.18
C THR A 24 9.18 9.09 -39.73
N ALA A 25 10.10 8.67 -38.86
CA ALA A 25 9.95 8.73 -37.42
C ALA A 25 9.54 10.15 -37.03
N VAL A 26 8.35 10.29 -36.45
CA VAL A 26 7.80 11.57 -35.98
C VAL A 26 8.35 11.85 -34.58
N ALA A 27 9.66 12.08 -34.48
CA ALA A 27 10.15 12.86 -33.35
C ALA A 27 9.45 14.24 -33.44
N ASP A 28 8.78 14.66 -32.37
CA ASP A 28 8.00 15.90 -32.22
C ASP A 28 6.49 15.87 -32.58
N ALA A 29 5.86 14.69 -32.68
CA ALA A 29 4.41 14.63 -32.95
C ALA A 29 3.54 15.26 -31.85
N VAL A 30 3.95 15.11 -30.58
CA VAL A 30 3.15 15.54 -29.42
C VAL A 30 3.95 16.56 -28.61
N HIS A 31 3.36 17.74 -28.45
CA HIS A 31 3.90 18.81 -27.64
C HIS A 31 3.27 18.80 -26.24
N LEU A 32 4.11 18.92 -25.19
CA LEU A 32 3.69 18.96 -23.79
C LEU A 32 3.89 20.36 -23.22
N GLN A 33 2.87 20.90 -22.56
CA GLN A 33 2.95 22.12 -21.76
C GLN A 33 2.49 21.82 -20.33
N LEU A 34 3.20 22.38 -19.36
CA LEU A 34 2.75 22.44 -17.98
C LEU A 34 2.16 23.81 -17.69
N ARG A 35 1.13 23.85 -16.85
CA ARG A 35 0.56 25.10 -16.32
C ARG A 35 0.15 24.91 -14.87
N ILE A 36 0.48 25.89 -14.04
CA ILE A 36 -0.10 26.04 -12.69
C ILE A 36 -0.99 27.29 -12.75
N PRO A 37 -2.28 27.20 -12.38
CA PRO A 37 -3.14 28.37 -12.31
C PRO A 37 -2.55 29.44 -11.37
N GLU A 38 -2.66 30.71 -11.76
CA GLU A 38 -2.13 31.81 -10.96
C GLU A 38 -2.82 31.90 -9.59
N ALA A 39 -2.03 32.06 -8.54
CA ALA A 39 -2.48 32.40 -7.21
C ALA A 39 -1.56 33.48 -6.61
N VAL A 40 -2.11 34.33 -5.74
CA VAL A 40 -1.31 35.33 -5.00
C VAL A 40 -0.27 34.64 -4.12
N THR A 41 -0.63 33.51 -3.51
CA THR A 41 0.23 32.73 -2.63
C THR A 41 -0.06 31.24 -2.81
N HIS A 42 0.99 30.46 -3.06
CA HIS A 42 0.95 29.01 -2.92
C HIS A 42 1.69 28.61 -1.62
N VAL A 43 1.10 27.73 -0.82
CA VAL A 43 1.69 27.24 0.43
C VAL A 43 1.99 25.76 0.31
N ILE A 44 3.13 25.31 0.80
CA ILE A 44 3.46 23.87 0.86
C ILE A 44 2.41 23.16 1.72
N GLY A 45 1.79 22.12 1.14
CA GLY A 45 0.64 21.44 1.73
C GLY A 45 -0.72 21.86 1.15
N ASP A 46 -0.75 22.84 0.25
CA ASP A 46 -1.91 23.08 -0.62
C ASP A 46 -2.05 21.99 -1.70
N PRO A 47 -3.28 21.72 -2.16
CA PRO A 47 -3.50 20.98 -3.40
C PRO A 47 -3.19 21.88 -4.61
N ILE A 48 -1.91 22.17 -4.86
CA ILE A 48 -1.47 23.03 -5.98
C ILE A 48 -1.72 22.29 -7.30
N PRO A 49 -2.64 22.76 -8.17
CA PRO A 49 -2.93 22.07 -9.42
C PRO A 49 -1.77 22.18 -10.40
N LEU A 50 -1.42 21.06 -11.02
CA LEU A 50 -0.48 20.94 -12.11
C LEU A 50 -1.21 20.39 -13.34
N LEU A 51 -1.43 21.26 -14.32
CA LEU A 51 -2.11 20.92 -15.57
C LEU A 51 -1.10 20.47 -16.62
N TRP A 52 -1.35 19.29 -17.18
CA TRP A 52 -0.59 18.70 -18.28
C TRP A 52 -1.39 18.85 -19.56
N ARG A 53 -0.89 19.65 -20.49
CA ARG A 53 -1.54 19.91 -21.78
C ARG A 53 -0.75 19.24 -22.90
N PHE A 54 -1.38 18.29 -23.57
CA PHE A 54 -0.83 17.55 -24.71
C PHE A 54 -1.47 18.04 -26.00
N GLU A 55 -0.65 18.42 -26.97
CA GLU A 55 -1.09 18.84 -28.30
C GLU A 55 -0.47 17.92 -29.36
N ASN A 56 -1.29 17.19 -30.09
CA ASN A 56 -0.84 16.43 -31.26
C ASN A 56 -0.68 17.37 -32.46
N ARG A 57 0.56 17.62 -32.86
CA ARG A 57 0.94 18.42 -34.04
C ARG A 57 1.11 17.57 -35.29
N GLY A 58 0.98 16.25 -35.17
CA GLY A 58 0.95 15.33 -36.29
C GLY A 58 -0.37 15.37 -37.06
N PRO A 59 -0.40 14.83 -38.29
CA PRO A 59 -1.60 14.81 -39.13
C PRO A 59 -2.59 13.71 -38.73
N ASP A 60 -2.14 12.67 -38.03
CA ASP A 60 -2.93 11.49 -37.68
C ASP A 60 -3.31 11.48 -36.20
N PRO A 61 -4.50 10.97 -35.83
CA PRO A 61 -4.88 10.81 -34.44
C PRO A 61 -4.02 9.75 -33.72
N LEU A 62 -3.61 10.07 -32.50
CA LEU A 62 -2.72 9.25 -31.69
C LEU A 62 -3.38 8.74 -30.42
N GLY A 63 -3.01 7.56 -29.97
CA GLY A 63 -3.45 6.93 -28.74
C GLY A 63 -2.33 6.91 -27.72
N PHE A 64 -2.64 7.24 -26.47
CA PHE A 64 -1.68 7.20 -25.38
C PHE A 64 -2.33 6.81 -24.05
N MET A 65 -1.50 6.47 -23.07
CA MET A 65 -1.94 6.09 -21.73
C MET A 65 -1.78 7.29 -20.80
N TRP A 66 -2.89 7.83 -20.30
CA TRP A 66 -2.86 8.77 -19.19
C TRP A 66 -2.97 8.04 -17.85
N GLU A 67 -1.93 8.15 -17.03
CA GLU A 67 -1.87 7.54 -15.70
C GLU A 67 -1.49 8.56 -14.62
N GLY A 68 -2.32 9.59 -14.41
CA GLY A 68 -2.08 10.60 -13.38
C GLY A 68 -1.93 10.05 -11.95
N CYS A 69 -2.60 8.94 -11.62
CA CYS A 69 -2.52 8.31 -10.29
C CYS A 69 -1.29 7.40 -10.12
N CYS A 70 -0.90 6.64 -11.15
CA CYS A 70 0.21 5.67 -11.08
C CYS A 70 1.55 6.30 -11.45
N ARG A 71 1.53 7.38 -12.25
CA ARG A 71 2.69 8.19 -12.61
C ARG A 71 3.82 7.39 -13.28
N LEU A 72 3.50 6.27 -13.94
CA LEU A 72 4.51 5.41 -14.58
C LEU A 72 5.03 6.02 -15.89
N ASN A 73 4.14 6.68 -16.65
CA ASN A 73 4.45 7.27 -17.95
C ASN A 73 5.01 8.70 -17.86
N GLY A 74 4.84 9.35 -16.71
CA GLY A 74 5.25 10.73 -16.49
C GLY A 74 6.41 10.85 -15.49
N GLN A 75 7.12 11.97 -15.58
CA GLN A 75 8.09 12.39 -14.58
C GLN A 75 8.05 13.92 -14.46
N LEU A 76 8.16 14.44 -13.25
CA LEU A 76 8.39 15.86 -13.00
C LEU A 76 9.78 16.02 -12.39
N VAL A 77 10.61 16.82 -13.04
CA VAL A 77 11.89 17.27 -12.48
C VAL A 77 11.65 18.64 -11.87
N ALA A 78 11.82 18.74 -10.55
CA ALA A 78 11.81 20.02 -9.84
C ALA A 78 13.23 20.39 -9.42
N ARG A 79 13.59 21.66 -9.64
CA ARG A 79 14.89 22.22 -9.23
C ARG A 79 14.67 23.44 -8.35
N ALA A 80 15.35 23.47 -7.22
CA ALA A 80 15.54 24.65 -6.39
C ALA A 80 16.91 25.28 -6.71
N ALA A 81 17.23 26.42 -6.08
CA ALA A 81 18.56 27.03 -6.16
C ALA A 81 19.68 26.04 -5.76
N GLU A 82 19.37 25.12 -4.85
CA GLU A 82 20.33 24.19 -4.23
C GLU A 82 20.44 22.85 -4.97
N GLY A 83 19.65 22.65 -6.02
CA GLY A 83 19.73 21.47 -6.88
C GLY A 83 18.38 20.81 -7.17
N THR A 84 18.45 19.60 -7.74
CA THR A 84 17.28 18.80 -8.12
C THR A 84 16.66 18.16 -6.88
N LEU A 85 15.34 18.25 -6.76
CA LEU A 85 14.56 17.68 -5.67
C LEU A 85 14.26 16.18 -5.90
N PRO A 86 14.02 15.41 -4.82
CA PRO A 86 13.55 14.04 -4.94
C PRO A 86 12.13 13.99 -5.54
N ALA A 87 11.94 13.09 -6.51
CA ALA A 87 10.63 12.77 -7.05
C ALA A 87 9.84 11.86 -6.10
N THR A 88 8.52 12.03 -6.07
CA THR A 88 7.61 11.13 -5.37
C THR A 88 7.56 9.80 -6.13
N PRO A 89 7.84 8.63 -5.50
CA PRO A 89 7.85 7.34 -6.20
C PRO A 89 6.49 7.04 -6.85
N PRO A 90 6.44 6.47 -8.06
CA PRO A 90 5.19 6.04 -8.68
C PRO A 90 4.55 4.90 -7.87
N VAL A 91 3.21 4.83 -7.88
CA VAL A 91 2.46 3.74 -7.23
C VAL A 91 1.95 2.83 -8.34
N GLN A 92 2.36 1.57 -8.34
CA GLN A 92 1.97 0.63 -9.38
C GLN A 92 0.57 0.06 -9.07
N ALA A 93 -0.47 0.51 -9.77
CA ALA A 93 -1.78 -0.13 -9.69
C ALA A 93 -1.93 -1.17 -10.80
N LEU A 94 -2.10 -2.43 -10.43
CA LEU A 94 -2.28 -3.56 -11.37
C LEU A 94 -3.48 -3.36 -12.33
N ALA A 95 -4.47 -2.54 -11.96
CA ALA A 95 -5.66 -2.28 -12.77
C ALA A 95 -5.38 -1.52 -14.09
N HIS A 96 -4.24 -0.83 -14.21
CA HIS A 96 -3.96 0.05 -15.36
C HIS A 96 -3.33 -0.66 -16.57
N MET A 97 -2.83 -1.89 -16.40
CA MET A 97 -2.24 -2.68 -17.49
C MET A 97 -3.22 -2.99 -18.64
N PHE A 98 -4.53 -2.89 -18.40
CA PHE A 98 -5.60 -3.19 -19.34
C PHE A 98 -6.49 -1.99 -19.68
N ALA A 99 -6.06 -0.77 -19.34
CA ALA A 99 -6.85 0.42 -19.63
C ALA A 99 -6.89 0.73 -21.15
N ARG A 100 -7.96 1.40 -21.57
CA ARG A 100 -8.16 1.85 -22.96
C ARG A 100 -7.29 3.08 -23.22
N ALA A 101 -6.58 3.09 -24.35
CA ALA A 101 -5.79 4.26 -24.76
C ALA A 101 -6.70 5.47 -24.99
N ASP A 102 -6.31 6.62 -24.43
CA ASP A 102 -6.98 7.89 -24.69
C ASP A 102 -6.49 8.47 -26.02
N ARG A 103 -7.36 9.23 -26.68
CA ARG A 103 -7.19 9.73 -28.04
C ARG A 103 -6.69 11.19 -28.04
N LEU A 104 -5.65 11.50 -28.80
CA LEU A 104 -5.15 12.83 -29.10
C LEU A 104 -5.42 13.16 -30.57
N ASP A 105 -6.44 13.98 -30.82
CA ASP A 105 -6.78 14.44 -32.17
C ASP A 105 -5.80 15.52 -32.65
N PRO A 106 -5.46 15.55 -33.96
CA PRO A 106 -4.61 16.58 -34.55
C PRO A 106 -5.11 18.00 -34.23
N GLY A 107 -4.19 18.86 -33.79
CA GLY A 107 -4.43 20.28 -33.49
C GLY A 107 -5.38 20.55 -32.32
N THR A 108 -5.87 19.51 -31.63
CA THR A 108 -6.82 19.66 -30.52
C THR A 108 -6.12 19.29 -29.20
N PRO A 109 -5.76 20.27 -28.37
CA PRO A 109 -5.05 20.00 -27.13
C PRO A 109 -5.97 19.35 -26.11
N LYS A 110 -5.43 18.38 -25.36
CA LYS A 110 -6.08 17.79 -24.18
C LYS A 110 -5.37 18.18 -22.91
N GLU A 111 -6.14 18.51 -21.88
CA GLU A 111 -5.62 18.89 -20.56
C GLU A 111 -6.00 17.82 -19.52
N TYR A 112 -5.05 17.51 -18.64
CA TYR A 112 -5.24 16.63 -17.49
C TYR A 112 -4.70 17.31 -16.24
N ASP A 113 -5.39 17.14 -15.12
CA ASP A 113 -5.01 17.69 -13.84
C ASP A 113 -4.36 16.66 -12.94
N THR A 114 -3.34 17.11 -12.21
CA THR A 114 -2.69 16.43 -11.09
C THR A 114 -2.37 17.48 -10.04
N LEU A 115 -1.82 17.08 -8.90
CA LEU A 115 -1.24 18.01 -7.92
C LEU A 115 0.28 18.01 -8.04
N VAL A 116 0.93 19.15 -7.77
CA VAL A 116 2.40 19.24 -7.70
C VAL A 116 2.97 18.20 -6.72
N SER A 117 2.29 18.02 -5.58
CA SER A 117 2.64 17.04 -4.54
C SER A 117 2.59 15.59 -5.00
N ASP A 118 1.84 15.28 -6.06
CA ASP A 118 1.80 13.93 -6.63
C ASP A 118 3.15 13.58 -7.26
N TRP A 119 3.95 14.57 -7.65
CA TRP A 119 5.16 14.33 -8.42
C TRP A 119 6.46 14.63 -7.66
N VAL A 120 6.45 15.65 -6.80
CA VAL A 120 7.65 16.13 -6.10
C VAL A 120 7.34 16.55 -4.68
N VAL A 121 8.32 16.39 -3.80
CA VAL A 121 8.23 16.84 -2.40
C VAL A 121 8.93 18.19 -2.26
N LEU A 122 8.15 19.26 -2.10
CA LEU A 122 8.65 20.61 -1.78
C LEU A 122 8.88 20.71 -0.27
N ARG A 123 9.99 21.32 0.16
CA ARG A 123 10.41 21.32 1.58
C ARG A 123 10.55 22.68 2.23
N ALA A 124 10.73 23.75 1.46
CA ALA A 124 10.99 25.08 1.98
C ALA A 124 10.42 26.16 1.08
N SER A 125 10.25 27.36 1.60
CA SER A 125 9.93 28.53 0.79
C SER A 125 10.94 28.74 -0.35
N GLY A 126 10.46 29.21 -1.50
CA GLY A 126 11.33 29.57 -2.61
C GLY A 126 10.68 29.45 -3.98
N THR A 127 11.46 29.76 -5.00
CA THR A 127 11.07 29.59 -6.40
C THR A 127 11.70 28.33 -6.97
N TYR A 128 10.85 27.48 -7.54
CA TYR A 128 11.19 26.19 -8.11
C TYR A 128 10.99 26.22 -9.61
N SER A 129 11.90 25.60 -10.36
CA SER A 129 11.75 25.34 -11.79
C SER A 129 11.23 23.91 -11.97
N LEU A 130 10.08 23.75 -12.62
CA LEU A 130 9.42 22.47 -12.85
C LEU A 130 9.43 22.13 -14.34
N GLN A 131 9.93 20.94 -14.69
CA GLN A 131 9.93 20.43 -16.06
C GLN A 131 9.29 19.04 -16.11
N GLY A 132 8.26 18.90 -16.96
CA GLY A 132 7.53 17.66 -17.16
C GLY A 132 8.12 16.87 -18.30
N THR A 133 8.16 15.55 -18.12
CA THR A 133 8.46 14.58 -19.16
C THR A 133 7.35 13.55 -19.18
N TYR A 134 6.88 13.16 -20.37
CA TYR A 134 5.84 12.16 -20.50
C TYR A 134 6.09 11.25 -21.69
N ARG A 135 5.88 9.95 -21.51
CA ARG A 135 5.94 8.93 -22.56
C ARG A 135 4.55 8.40 -22.85
N GLY A 136 4.13 8.39 -24.10
CA GLY A 136 2.75 8.06 -24.46
C GLY A 136 2.33 6.64 -24.04
N VAL A 137 3.09 5.62 -24.41
CA VAL A 137 2.86 4.21 -24.02
C VAL A 137 4.19 3.54 -23.72
N LEU A 138 4.32 2.91 -22.55
CA LEU A 138 5.50 2.16 -22.15
C LEU A 138 5.66 0.87 -22.96
N PRO A 139 6.89 0.34 -23.13
CA PRO A 139 7.11 -0.94 -23.82
C PRO A 139 6.37 -2.13 -23.17
N THR A 140 6.15 -2.07 -21.85
CA THR A 140 5.47 -3.09 -21.05
C THR A 140 3.94 -2.95 -21.04
N GLN A 141 3.39 -1.85 -21.59
CA GLN A 141 1.95 -1.62 -21.66
C GLN A 141 1.36 -2.17 -22.96
N SER A 142 0.22 -2.85 -22.85
CA SER A 142 -0.56 -3.37 -23.98
C SER A 142 -2.00 -2.86 -23.92
N PRO A 143 -2.24 -1.57 -24.16
CA PRO A 143 -3.56 -0.97 -23.99
C PRO A 143 -4.54 -1.43 -25.06
N ILE A 144 -5.83 -1.36 -24.73
CA ILE A 144 -6.90 -1.58 -25.72
C ILE A 144 -6.94 -0.36 -26.65
N VAL A 145 -6.67 -0.56 -27.94
CA VAL A 145 -6.57 0.51 -28.95
C VAL A 145 -7.86 0.62 -29.77
N PRO A 146 -8.53 1.79 -29.80
CA PRO A 146 -9.63 2.05 -30.72
C PRO A 146 -9.24 1.89 -32.20
N ARG A 147 -10.18 1.48 -33.06
CA ARG A 147 -9.93 1.37 -34.52
C ARG A 147 -9.48 2.71 -35.10
N GLY A 148 -8.46 2.68 -35.96
CA GLY A 148 -7.96 3.86 -36.68
C GLY A 148 -7.05 4.78 -35.86
N LEU A 149 -6.51 4.31 -34.74
CA LEU A 149 -5.64 5.08 -33.84
C LEU A 149 -4.22 4.49 -33.86
N GLY A 150 -3.22 5.31 -34.22
CA GLY A 150 -1.81 4.95 -34.02
C GLY A 150 -1.42 5.12 -32.56
N LEU A 151 -0.48 4.33 -32.02
CA LEU A 151 -0.01 4.53 -30.65
C LEU A 151 1.19 5.48 -30.61
N TRP A 152 1.11 6.51 -29.78
CA TRP A 152 2.24 7.36 -29.44
C TRP A 152 3.12 6.66 -28.41
N ARG A 153 4.32 6.22 -28.80
CA ARG A 153 5.28 5.52 -27.93
C ARG A 153 6.50 6.38 -27.56
N ASP A 154 6.61 7.54 -28.19
CA ASP A 154 7.69 8.50 -27.96
C ASP A 154 7.45 9.28 -26.67
N GLN A 155 8.34 10.25 -26.44
CA GLN A 155 8.39 11.08 -25.26
C GLN A 155 8.24 12.55 -25.64
N ALA A 156 7.50 13.30 -24.84
CA ALA A 156 7.39 14.75 -24.89
C ALA A 156 7.98 15.34 -23.61
N VAL A 157 8.65 16.49 -23.75
CA VAL A 157 9.25 17.24 -22.63
C VAL A 157 8.71 18.66 -22.68
N SER A 158 8.27 19.18 -21.52
CA SER A 158 7.77 20.54 -21.42
C SER A 158 8.91 21.55 -21.37
N GLN A 159 8.59 22.80 -21.70
CA GLN A 159 9.40 23.92 -21.23
C GLN A 159 9.32 24.00 -19.69
N PRO A 160 10.38 24.44 -19.01
CA PRO A 160 10.32 24.66 -17.57
C PRO A 160 9.33 25.77 -17.22
N ILE A 161 8.54 25.57 -16.17
CA ILE A 161 7.71 26.61 -15.55
C ILE A 161 8.26 26.98 -14.17
N SER A 162 7.97 28.19 -13.71
CA SER A 162 8.35 28.65 -12.37
C SER A 162 7.17 28.53 -11.40
N LEU A 163 7.44 28.04 -10.20
CA LEU A 163 6.50 27.98 -9.09
C LEU A 163 7.15 28.60 -7.85
N THR A 164 6.55 29.66 -7.32
CA THR A 164 6.95 30.21 -6.02
C THR A 164 5.99 29.73 -4.95
N VAL A 165 6.53 29.14 -3.88
CA VAL A 165 5.76 28.67 -2.72
C VAL A 165 6.36 29.22 -1.43
N LEU A 166 5.52 29.31 -0.42
CA LEU A 166 5.92 29.52 0.97
C LEU A 166 5.77 28.21 1.74
N ASP A 167 6.69 27.93 2.66
CA ASP A 167 6.40 27.02 3.75
C ASP A 167 5.41 27.65 4.75
N VAL A 168 4.91 26.84 5.68
CA VAL A 168 3.88 27.28 6.62
C VAL A 168 4.39 28.38 7.58
N PRO A 169 5.61 28.29 8.16
CA PRO A 169 6.16 29.37 8.98
C PRO A 169 6.23 30.71 8.25
N ASP A 170 6.76 30.76 7.03
CA ASP A 170 6.86 32.00 6.25
C ASP A 170 5.49 32.52 5.84
N TYR A 171 4.55 31.63 5.53
CA TYR A 171 3.17 32.01 5.26
C TYR A 171 2.50 32.66 6.47
N LEU A 172 2.62 32.04 7.66
CA LEU A 172 2.02 32.56 8.89
C LEU A 172 2.68 33.84 9.37
N ALA A 173 3.97 34.07 9.06
CA ALA A 173 4.65 35.34 9.33
C ALA A 173 4.00 36.51 8.58
N GLN A 174 3.34 36.25 7.44
CA GLN A 174 2.64 37.27 6.65
C GLN A 174 1.19 37.50 7.07
N ARG A 175 0.68 36.78 8.08
CA ARG A 175 -0.72 36.81 8.51
C ARG A 175 -1.26 38.23 8.69
N ASP A 176 -0.57 39.05 9.48
CA ASP A 176 -1.09 40.38 9.85
C ASP A 176 -1.12 41.32 8.63
N ALA A 177 -0.16 41.20 7.72
CA ALA A 177 -0.14 41.93 6.46
C ALA A 177 -1.26 41.48 5.51
N GLN A 178 -1.50 40.17 5.40
CA GLN A 178 -2.59 39.61 4.60
C GLN A 178 -3.96 40.02 5.15
N ALA A 179 -4.16 39.95 6.48
CA ALA A 179 -5.38 40.40 7.14
C ALA A 179 -5.64 41.90 6.92
N ALA A 180 -4.61 42.74 7.04
CA ALA A 180 -4.71 44.17 6.78
C ALA A 180 -5.06 44.47 5.32
N ALA A 181 -4.42 43.80 4.37
CA ALA A 181 -4.69 43.96 2.93
C ALA A 181 -6.10 43.49 2.55
N ARG A 182 -6.60 42.42 3.19
CA ARG A 182 -7.94 41.88 2.95
C ARG A 182 -9.04 42.67 3.66
N GLY A 183 -8.72 43.34 4.76
CA GLY A 183 -9.71 43.96 5.65
C GLY A 183 -10.50 42.94 6.47
N ILE A 184 -10.01 41.71 6.62
CA ILE A 184 -10.63 40.64 7.41
C ILE A 184 -9.58 40.06 8.35
N ARG A 185 -9.93 39.87 9.62
CA ARG A 185 -9.12 39.17 10.62
C ARG A 185 -9.81 37.90 11.07
N LEU A 186 -9.06 36.81 11.19
CA LEU A 186 -9.53 35.52 11.70
C LEU A 186 -8.89 35.22 13.05
N ILE A 187 -9.70 34.81 14.03
CA ILE A 187 -9.24 34.42 15.35
C ILE A 187 -9.78 33.02 15.65
N ALA A 188 -8.87 32.06 15.87
CA ALA A 188 -9.18 30.68 16.18
C ALA A 188 -8.86 30.38 17.66
N ARG A 189 -9.75 29.62 18.30
CA ARG A 189 -9.60 29.12 19.67
C ARG A 189 -10.10 27.68 19.74
N GLY A 190 -9.54 26.89 20.64
CA GLY A 190 -9.95 25.51 20.85
C GLY A 190 -9.17 24.90 22.01
N PRO A 191 -9.42 23.63 22.33
CA PRO A 191 -8.68 22.96 23.37
C PRO A 191 -7.23 22.75 22.95
N ASP A 192 -6.35 22.73 23.95
CA ASP A 192 -4.94 22.40 23.81
C ASP A 192 -4.68 20.88 23.72
N ARG A 193 -5.73 20.07 23.92
CA ARG A 193 -5.69 18.61 23.89
C ARG A 193 -6.93 18.02 23.22
N LEU A 194 -6.72 17.03 22.36
CA LEU A 194 -7.80 16.26 21.74
C LEU A 194 -8.12 15.02 22.56
N HIS A 195 -9.39 14.84 22.92
CA HIS A 195 -9.86 13.65 23.62
C HIS A 195 -10.14 12.52 22.61
N PRO A 196 -9.73 11.26 22.86
CA PRO A 196 -9.86 10.18 21.87
C PRO A 196 -11.30 9.73 21.61
N LEU A 197 -12.21 10.01 22.55
CA LEU A 197 -13.61 9.57 22.50
C LEU A 197 -14.62 10.70 22.38
N GLN A 198 -14.18 11.96 22.49
CA GLN A 198 -15.07 13.12 22.49
C GLN A 198 -14.59 14.12 21.45
N PRO A 199 -15.47 14.64 20.58
CA PRO A 199 -15.10 15.70 19.68
C PRO A 199 -14.71 16.96 20.47
N ALA A 200 -13.67 17.64 20.01
CA ALA A 200 -13.27 18.96 20.47
C ALA A 200 -14.08 20.04 19.73
N THR A 201 -14.64 20.99 20.47
CA THR A 201 -15.23 22.19 19.87
C THR A 201 -14.15 23.22 19.56
N LEU A 202 -14.08 23.62 18.29
CA LEU A 202 -13.22 24.69 17.81
C LEU A 202 -14.08 25.93 17.57
N HIS A 203 -13.62 27.07 18.06
CA HIS A 203 -14.29 28.37 17.93
C HIS A 203 -13.50 29.25 16.97
N LEU A 204 -14.21 29.89 16.05
CA LEU A 204 -13.64 30.76 15.03
C LEU A 204 -14.42 32.07 14.97
N ARG A 205 -13.70 33.18 14.98
CA ARG A 205 -14.26 34.53 14.85
C ARG A 205 -13.71 35.21 13.61
N PHE A 206 -14.59 35.72 12.77
CA PHE A 206 -14.24 36.60 11.66
C PHE A 206 -14.57 38.04 12.04
N GLU A 207 -13.64 38.96 11.82
CA GLU A 207 -13.83 40.38 12.06
C GLU A 207 -13.56 41.16 10.78
N ASN A 208 -14.47 42.07 10.42
CA ASN A 208 -14.24 43.03 9.35
C ASN A 208 -13.48 44.23 9.92
N THR A 209 -12.20 44.34 9.59
CA THR A 209 -11.33 45.45 9.98
C THR A 209 -11.27 46.54 8.92
N GLY A 210 -11.95 46.36 7.79
CA GLY A 210 -12.01 47.31 6.69
C GLY A 210 -13.14 48.34 6.83
N PRO A 211 -13.11 49.42 6.02
CA PRO A 211 -14.11 50.47 6.04
C PRO A 211 -15.40 50.13 5.25
N SER A 212 -15.41 49.01 4.52
CA SER A 212 -16.52 48.58 3.65
C SER A 212 -17.02 47.19 4.05
N PRO A 213 -18.28 46.82 3.73
CA PRO A 213 -18.77 45.47 3.96
C PRO A 213 -17.90 44.42 3.28
N GLN A 214 -17.64 43.32 3.99
CA GLN A 214 -16.85 42.20 3.48
C GLN A 214 -17.75 40.98 3.29
N SER A 215 -17.60 40.31 2.14
CA SER A 215 -18.35 39.08 1.85
C SER A 215 -17.43 37.95 1.42
N PHE A 216 -17.72 36.74 1.88
CA PHE A 216 -16.96 35.51 1.58
C PHE A 216 -17.84 34.27 1.75
N LEU A 217 -17.37 33.13 1.25
CA LEU A 217 -18.02 31.84 1.44
C LEU A 217 -17.41 31.13 2.66
N TRP A 218 -18.26 30.52 3.49
CA TRP A 218 -17.83 29.79 4.67
C TRP A 218 -18.84 28.70 5.08
N PRO A 219 -18.37 27.53 5.57
CA PRO A 219 -16.99 27.05 5.51
C PRO A 219 -16.54 26.78 4.07
N VAL A 220 -15.24 26.58 3.86
CA VAL A 220 -14.71 26.07 2.60
C VAL A 220 -13.94 24.78 2.83
N ASP A 221 -13.89 23.94 1.81
CA ASP A 221 -13.07 22.75 1.82
C ASP A 221 -11.60 23.12 2.04
N ASN A 222 -10.87 22.28 2.79
CA ASN A 222 -9.44 22.48 3.11
C ASN A 222 -9.10 23.71 3.97
N ALA A 223 -10.10 24.42 4.53
CA ALA A 223 -9.85 25.56 5.42
C ALA A 223 -9.08 25.18 6.70
N LEU A 224 -9.29 23.98 7.22
CA LEU A 224 -8.58 23.50 8.40
C LEU A 224 -7.18 22.99 8.01
N TRP A 225 -6.18 23.59 8.65
CA TRP A 225 -4.79 23.16 8.57
C TRP A 225 -4.38 22.57 9.91
N VAL A 226 -3.91 21.32 9.89
CA VAL A 226 -3.29 20.65 11.04
C VAL A 226 -1.84 20.36 10.68
N LEU A 227 -0.93 20.88 11.51
CA LEU A 227 0.50 20.83 11.34
C LEU A 227 1.12 19.91 12.38
N ASN A 228 2.11 19.12 11.99
CA ASN A 228 2.95 18.38 12.93
C ASN A 228 3.97 19.29 13.64
N ASP A 229 4.87 18.67 14.40
CA ASP A 229 5.98 19.31 15.09
C ASP A 229 7.05 19.91 14.14
N ARG A 230 7.00 19.57 12.85
CA ARG A 230 7.87 20.09 11.78
C ARG A 230 7.20 21.17 10.92
N ASP A 231 6.04 21.66 11.32
CA ASP A 231 5.23 22.61 10.54
C ASP A 231 4.73 22.06 9.19
N GLU A 232 4.72 20.74 9.02
CA GLU A 232 4.20 20.08 7.83
C GLU A 232 2.71 19.77 8.02
N ARG A 233 1.90 20.00 6.99
CA ARG A 233 0.48 19.65 6.99
C ARG A 233 0.31 18.12 7.00
N VAL A 234 -0.47 17.60 7.96
CA VAL A 234 -0.63 16.15 8.18
C VAL A 234 -2.03 15.59 8.00
N ALA A 235 -3.08 16.37 8.30
CA ALA A 235 -4.45 15.89 8.19
C ALA A 235 -4.89 15.85 6.72
N PRO A 236 -5.64 14.82 6.29
CA PRO A 236 -6.01 14.64 4.90
C PRO A 236 -6.88 15.79 4.38
N MET A 237 -6.75 15.99 3.08
CA MET A 237 -7.54 16.86 2.22
C MET A 237 -9.04 16.87 2.60
N ALA A 238 -9.58 18.08 2.60
CA ALA A 238 -10.99 18.45 2.68
C ALA A 238 -11.74 17.78 3.83
N VAL A 239 -11.51 18.26 5.06
CA VAL A 239 -12.49 18.06 6.14
C VAL A 239 -13.67 18.99 5.84
N PRO A 240 -14.85 18.48 5.44
CA PRO A 240 -16.02 19.34 5.28
C PRO A 240 -16.40 19.86 6.66
N LEU A 241 -16.25 21.16 6.87
CA LEU A 241 -16.61 21.82 8.13
C LEU A 241 -18.11 22.14 8.22
N GLY A 242 -18.88 21.79 7.18
CA GLY A 242 -20.31 22.04 7.08
C GLY A 242 -20.73 22.47 5.67
N SER A 243 -21.99 22.86 5.52
CA SER A 243 -22.52 23.38 4.27
C SER A 243 -22.03 24.80 4.01
N VAL A 244 -21.42 25.02 2.84
CA VAL A 244 -20.93 26.34 2.41
C VAL A 244 -22.09 27.35 2.31
N SER A 245 -21.92 28.52 2.90
CA SER A 245 -22.89 29.62 2.86
C SER A 245 -22.19 30.98 2.72
N PRO A 246 -22.84 31.98 2.10
CA PRO A 246 -22.30 33.34 2.04
C PRO A 246 -22.39 34.01 3.41
N VAL A 247 -21.29 34.62 3.83
CA VAL A 247 -21.19 35.46 5.03
C VAL A 247 -20.96 36.89 4.60
N THR A 248 -21.68 37.84 5.20
CA THR A 248 -21.47 39.27 4.98
C THR A 248 -21.29 39.97 6.32
N LEU A 249 -20.17 40.69 6.46
CA LEU A 249 -19.82 41.43 7.66
C LEU A 249 -19.88 42.93 7.38
N PRO A 250 -20.65 43.72 8.16
CA PRO A 250 -20.60 45.18 8.06
C PRO A 250 -19.22 45.70 8.52
N PRO A 251 -18.84 46.94 8.17
CA PRO A 251 -17.61 47.56 8.66
C PRO A 251 -17.52 47.50 10.19
N GLY A 252 -16.41 47.00 10.75
CA GLY A 252 -16.25 46.79 12.19
C GLY A 252 -17.07 45.64 12.80
N GLY A 253 -17.87 44.93 11.99
CA GLY A 253 -18.68 43.80 12.42
C GLY A 253 -17.88 42.51 12.62
N HIS A 254 -18.50 41.54 13.29
CA HIS A 254 -17.94 40.20 13.47
C HIS A 254 -19.02 39.11 13.40
N THR A 255 -18.58 37.88 13.18
CA THR A 255 -19.41 36.68 13.37
C THR A 255 -18.55 35.58 13.98
N ASP A 256 -19.19 34.72 14.77
CA ASP A 256 -18.57 33.56 15.39
C ASP A 256 -19.13 32.27 14.78
N PHE A 257 -18.29 31.25 14.67
CA PHE A 257 -18.62 29.92 14.21
C PHE A 257 -18.02 28.88 15.14
N GLU A 258 -18.71 27.75 15.25
CA GLU A 258 -18.23 26.57 15.98
C GLU A 258 -18.23 25.37 15.05
N PHE A 259 -17.22 24.53 15.19
CA PHE A 259 -17.16 23.24 14.49
C PHE A 259 -16.47 22.19 15.37
N SER A 260 -16.80 20.93 15.11
CA SER A 260 -16.28 19.80 15.88
C SER A 260 -15.08 19.16 15.18
N LEU A 261 -14.00 18.94 15.92
CA LEU A 261 -12.84 18.15 15.51
C LEU A 261 -12.78 16.87 16.33
N ALA A 262 -12.97 15.73 15.69
CA ALA A 262 -12.90 14.42 16.33
C ALA A 262 -11.54 13.75 16.14
N ALA A 263 -11.22 12.80 17.02
CA ALA A 263 -9.97 12.04 17.01
C ALA A 263 -9.80 11.12 15.79
N ASP A 264 -10.90 10.78 15.12
CA ASP A 264 -10.88 10.03 13.86
C ASP A 264 -10.05 10.75 12.77
N ARG A 265 -9.94 12.08 12.83
CA ARG A 265 -9.13 12.90 11.93
C ARG A 265 -7.62 12.77 12.15
N PHE A 266 -7.23 12.23 13.30
CA PHE A 266 -5.85 11.94 13.64
C PHE A 266 -5.57 10.44 13.56
N GLU A 267 -6.52 9.62 13.09
CA GLU A 267 -6.21 8.22 12.79
C GLU A 267 -5.01 8.13 11.83
N ASP A 268 -4.11 7.21 12.13
CA ASP A 268 -2.85 7.00 11.41
C ASP A 268 -1.82 8.15 11.50
N GLN A 269 -2.13 9.23 12.24
CA GLN A 269 -1.16 10.28 12.58
C GLN A 269 -0.42 9.92 13.87
N PRO A 270 0.91 10.13 13.97
CA PRO A 270 1.66 9.83 15.20
C PRO A 270 1.08 10.48 16.46
N LEU A 271 1.17 9.83 17.62
CA LEU A 271 0.88 10.54 18.88
C LEU A 271 1.93 11.64 19.07
N GLY A 272 1.50 12.85 19.44
CA GLY A 272 2.42 13.97 19.54
C GLY A 272 1.78 15.34 19.69
N ARG A 273 2.61 16.34 19.41
CA ARG A 273 2.20 17.75 19.39
C ARG A 273 1.85 18.14 17.97
N TYR A 274 0.73 18.81 17.86
CA TYR A 274 0.20 19.37 16.65
C TYR A 274 -0.08 20.85 16.88
N ARG A 275 -0.27 21.57 15.78
CA ARG A 275 -0.80 22.92 15.78
C ARG A 275 -1.86 23.00 14.69
N TRP A 276 -2.83 23.87 14.85
CA TRP A 276 -3.83 24.07 13.81
C TRP A 276 -4.16 25.54 13.62
N PHE A 277 -4.60 25.87 12.42
CA PHE A 277 -5.14 27.17 12.09
C PHE A 277 -6.22 27.00 11.02
N ILE A 278 -7.03 28.03 10.85
CA ILE A 278 -8.02 28.13 9.78
C ILE A 278 -7.51 29.10 8.74
N ASP A 279 -7.66 28.74 7.47
CA ASP A 279 -7.27 29.56 6.36
C ASP A 279 -8.47 29.96 5.51
N LEU A 280 -8.76 31.26 5.45
CA LEU A 280 -9.77 31.81 4.57
C LEU A 280 -9.16 31.96 3.16
N PRO A 281 -9.73 31.33 2.13
CA PRO A 281 -9.20 31.44 0.78
C PRO A 281 -9.38 32.86 0.22
N ALA A 282 -8.63 33.17 -0.83
CA ALA A 282 -8.83 34.38 -1.60
C ALA A 282 -10.27 34.41 -2.15
N ALA A 283 -10.98 35.54 -2.03
CA ALA A 283 -12.33 35.65 -2.62
C ALA A 283 -12.32 35.94 -4.13
N GLY A 284 -11.14 36.08 -4.74
CA GLY A 284 -11.01 36.29 -6.16
C GLY A 284 -9.55 36.48 -6.58
N PRO A 285 -9.30 36.60 -7.90
CA PRO A 285 -7.97 36.87 -8.43
C PRO A 285 -7.34 38.12 -7.79
N GLY A 286 -6.07 38.02 -7.40
CA GLY A 286 -5.31 39.14 -6.83
C GLY A 286 -5.62 39.50 -5.37
N GLN A 287 -6.54 38.80 -4.70
CA GLN A 287 -6.82 39.00 -3.29
C GLN A 287 -6.02 38.01 -2.43
N PRO A 288 -5.46 38.43 -1.28
CA PRO A 288 -4.73 37.51 -0.41
C PRO A 288 -5.69 36.55 0.29
N ARG A 289 -5.17 35.37 0.63
CA ARG A 289 -5.76 34.47 1.64
C ARG A 289 -5.60 35.12 3.02
N VAL A 290 -6.27 34.60 4.05
CA VAL A 290 -6.11 35.10 5.42
C VAL A 290 -6.08 33.92 6.40
N PRO A 291 -4.92 33.59 6.98
CA PRO A 291 -4.85 32.60 8.04
C PRO A 291 -5.27 33.18 9.40
N SER A 292 -5.81 32.34 10.27
CA SER A 292 -6.04 32.67 11.68
C SER A 292 -4.73 32.67 12.47
N ASN A 293 -4.81 32.96 13.78
CA ASN A 293 -3.73 32.58 14.68
C ASN A 293 -3.55 31.05 14.73
N LEU A 294 -2.32 30.64 15.04
CA LEU A 294 -1.94 29.25 15.26
C LEU A 294 -2.30 28.82 16.67
N VAL A 295 -2.92 27.66 16.82
CA VAL A 295 -3.40 27.11 18.10
C VAL A 295 -2.68 25.79 18.37
N PRO A 296 -2.06 25.59 19.55
CA PRO A 296 -1.46 24.32 19.91
C PRO A 296 -2.52 23.25 20.14
N LEU A 297 -2.21 22.00 19.79
CA LEU A 297 -3.08 20.85 19.99
C LEU A 297 -2.25 19.62 20.32
N THR A 298 -2.59 18.92 21.39
CA THR A 298 -1.90 17.69 21.81
C THR A 298 -2.78 16.49 21.50
N TRP A 299 -2.25 15.55 20.70
CA TRP A 299 -2.87 14.25 20.44
C TRP A 299 -2.07 13.16 21.15
N GLN A 300 -2.55 12.71 22.29
CA GLN A 300 -1.87 11.72 23.12
C GLN A 300 -2.86 10.83 23.87
N LEU A 301 -2.56 9.53 23.90
CA LEU A 301 -3.26 8.54 24.70
C LEU A 301 -2.50 8.32 26.01
N GLY A 302 -2.81 9.09 27.07
CA GLY A 302 -2.24 8.87 28.41
C GLY A 302 -2.85 7.64 29.10
N PRO A 303 -2.37 7.26 30.29
CA PRO A 303 -2.93 6.11 31.02
C PRO A 303 -4.45 6.18 31.23
N PRO A 304 -5.05 7.31 31.65
CA PRO A 304 -6.50 7.41 31.80
C PRO A 304 -7.26 7.24 30.48
N GLU A 305 -6.73 7.77 29.37
CA GLU A 305 -7.36 7.63 28.06
C GLU A 305 -7.28 6.20 27.54
N VAL A 306 -6.16 5.51 27.76
CA VAL A 306 -6.01 4.09 27.44
C VAL A 306 -7.01 3.25 28.22
N GLU A 307 -7.18 3.51 29.52
CA GLU A 307 -8.16 2.82 30.36
C GLU A 307 -9.61 3.06 29.88
N GLN A 308 -9.98 4.32 29.61
CA GLN A 308 -11.30 4.64 29.07
C GLN A 308 -11.55 3.95 27.71
N LEU A 309 -10.55 3.93 26.83
CA LEU A 309 -10.63 3.22 25.56
C LEU A 309 -10.78 1.72 25.75
N LEU A 310 -10.09 1.12 26.73
CA LEU A 310 -10.21 -0.31 27.06
C LEU A 310 -11.62 -0.64 27.56
N VAL A 311 -12.17 0.16 28.47
CA VAL A 311 -13.53 0.00 28.98
C VAL A 311 -14.55 0.14 27.84
N ALA A 312 -14.43 1.17 27.02
CA ALA A 312 -15.32 1.38 25.87
C ALA A 312 -15.18 0.26 24.83
N ALA A 313 -13.97 -0.23 24.58
CA ALA A 313 -13.69 -1.31 23.64
C ALA A 313 -14.27 -2.65 24.12
N ALA A 314 -14.17 -2.96 25.42
CA ALA A 314 -14.71 -4.18 26.01
C ALA A 314 -16.24 -4.19 26.03
N ARG A 315 -16.88 -3.03 26.25
CA ARG A 315 -18.33 -2.87 26.31
C ARG A 315 -19.03 -2.67 24.95
N GLY A 316 -18.27 -2.31 23.91
CA GLY A 316 -18.82 -1.96 22.60
C GLY A 316 -19.40 -3.16 21.82
N ALA A 317 -20.69 -3.08 21.45
CA ALA A 317 -21.46 -4.11 20.74
C ALA A 317 -21.08 -4.34 19.25
N GLY A 318 -19.92 -3.87 18.79
CA GLY A 318 -19.47 -4.02 17.40
C GLY A 318 -18.28 -4.97 17.30
N THR A 319 -18.39 -6.04 16.48
CA THR A 319 -17.23 -6.84 16.08
C THR A 319 -16.45 -6.13 14.97
N GLY A 320 -15.11 -6.08 15.06
CA GLY A 320 -14.24 -5.59 13.97
C GLY A 320 -14.18 -4.05 13.82
N ALA A 321 -14.06 -3.57 12.58
CA ALA A 321 -13.87 -2.15 12.22
C ALA A 321 -14.97 -1.19 12.72
N ARG A 322 -16.05 -1.71 13.32
CA ARG A 322 -17.16 -0.96 13.92
C ARG A 322 -16.94 -0.62 15.40
N ASN A 323 -15.87 -1.12 16.03
CA ASN A 323 -15.45 -0.74 17.39
C ASN A 323 -14.33 0.29 17.32
N ALA A 324 -14.70 1.57 17.21
CA ALA A 324 -13.75 2.69 17.10
C ALA A 324 -12.75 2.76 18.27
N PRO A 325 -13.15 2.55 19.54
CA PRO A 325 -12.21 2.49 20.66
C PRO A 325 -11.12 1.42 20.49
N LEU A 326 -11.52 0.19 20.11
CA LEU A 326 -10.57 -0.90 19.86
C LEU A 326 -9.67 -0.63 18.66
N ARG A 327 -10.20 0.04 17.63
CA ARG A 327 -9.42 0.44 16.45
C ARG A 327 -8.31 1.41 16.86
N LEU A 328 -8.60 2.46 17.63
CA LEU A 328 -7.60 3.40 18.11
C LEU A 328 -6.50 2.70 18.94
N LEU A 329 -6.88 1.81 19.88
CA LEU A 329 -5.92 1.02 20.65
C LEU A 329 -4.98 0.17 19.77
N ARG A 330 -5.47 -0.33 18.63
CA ARG A 330 -4.67 -1.14 17.68
C ARG A 330 -3.76 -0.31 16.80
N ILE A 331 -4.22 0.86 16.33
CA ILE A 331 -3.42 1.80 15.53
C ILE A 331 -2.19 2.22 16.34
N TYR A 332 -2.41 2.62 17.60
CA TYR A 332 -1.36 3.13 18.50
C TYR A 332 -0.71 2.08 19.38
N LEU A 333 -0.85 0.80 19.04
CA LEU A 333 -0.45 -0.31 19.89
C LEU A 333 1.02 -0.24 20.34
N ALA A 334 1.91 0.18 19.43
CA ALA A 334 3.32 0.36 19.72
C ALA A 334 3.56 1.45 20.78
N ASP A 335 2.88 2.59 20.64
CA ASP A 335 3.05 3.75 21.54
C ASP A 335 2.40 3.54 22.92
N ILE A 336 1.34 2.75 22.99
CA ILE A 336 0.62 2.49 24.25
C ILE A 336 1.09 1.22 24.97
N GLY A 337 1.90 0.37 24.34
CA GLY A 337 2.43 -0.86 24.93
C GLY A 337 3.01 -0.69 26.34
N PRO A 338 3.90 0.29 26.60
CA PRO A 338 4.43 0.56 27.94
C PRO A 338 3.35 0.93 28.96
N LYS A 339 2.30 1.65 28.54
CA LYS A 339 1.18 2.05 29.41
C LYS A 339 0.33 0.84 29.77
N LEU A 340 0.05 -0.03 28.80
CA LEU A 340 -0.68 -1.27 29.01
C LEU A 340 0.06 -2.22 29.97
N ALA A 341 1.39 -2.26 29.93
CA ALA A 341 2.21 -3.08 30.83
C ALA A 341 2.23 -2.56 32.28
N GLN A 342 1.88 -1.30 32.52
CA GLN A 342 1.84 -0.67 33.84
C GLN A 342 0.45 -0.72 34.50
N LEU A 343 -0.58 -1.16 33.78
CA LEU A 343 -1.92 -1.27 34.34
C LEU A 343 -1.99 -2.37 35.40
N ASP A 344 -2.59 -2.05 36.54
CA ASP A 344 -2.97 -3.07 37.52
C ASP A 344 -4.23 -3.79 37.03
N LEU A 345 -4.04 -4.96 36.44
CA LEU A 345 -5.15 -5.75 35.88
C LEU A 345 -6.14 -6.21 36.96
N SER A 346 -5.77 -6.23 38.23
CA SER A 346 -6.63 -6.71 39.33
C SER A 346 -7.74 -5.72 39.70
N THR A 347 -7.59 -4.45 39.32
CA THR A 347 -8.59 -3.39 39.57
C THR A 347 -9.60 -3.24 38.43
N LEU A 348 -9.39 -3.94 37.31
CA LEU A 348 -10.22 -3.86 36.11
C LEU A 348 -11.31 -4.94 36.09
N GLU A 349 -12.44 -4.65 35.42
CA GLU A 349 -13.45 -5.67 35.11
C GLU A 349 -12.82 -6.83 34.29
N PRO A 350 -13.25 -8.10 34.45
CA PRO A 350 -12.57 -9.27 33.85
C PRO A 350 -12.36 -9.19 32.33
N ASP A 351 -13.36 -8.69 31.59
CA ASP A 351 -13.27 -8.54 30.13
C ASP A 351 -12.29 -7.43 29.73
N VAL A 352 -12.25 -6.33 30.50
CA VAL A 352 -11.32 -5.21 30.31
C VAL A 352 -9.89 -5.66 30.61
N ALA A 353 -9.68 -6.38 31.72
CA ALA A 353 -8.40 -6.96 32.10
C ALA A 353 -7.88 -7.93 31.01
N THR A 354 -8.76 -8.80 30.50
CA THR A 354 -8.43 -9.74 29.41
C THR A 354 -8.02 -9.01 28.14
N LEU A 355 -8.76 -7.96 27.75
CA LEU A 355 -8.42 -7.14 26.59
C LEU A 355 -7.09 -6.41 26.77
N ALA A 356 -6.87 -5.79 27.93
CA ALA A 356 -5.64 -5.08 28.27
C ALA A 356 -4.42 -6.02 28.22
N GLN A 357 -4.53 -7.21 28.79
CA GLN A 357 -3.48 -8.23 28.75
C GLN A 357 -3.15 -8.65 27.31
N ARG A 358 -4.18 -8.91 26.48
CA ARG A 358 -3.98 -9.28 25.06
C ARG A 358 -3.33 -8.17 24.27
N LEU A 359 -3.76 -6.92 24.44
CA LEU A 359 -3.13 -5.78 23.78
C LEU A 359 -1.68 -5.58 24.24
N SER A 360 -1.39 -5.74 25.54
CA SER A 360 -0.02 -5.69 26.07
C SER A 360 0.87 -6.76 25.44
N GLN A 361 0.39 -8.00 25.35
CA GLN A 361 1.11 -9.09 24.68
C GLN A 361 1.30 -8.83 23.18
N ALA A 362 0.28 -8.31 22.49
CA ALA A 362 0.40 -7.93 21.08
C ALA A 362 1.42 -6.80 20.89
N ALA A 363 1.46 -5.79 21.77
CA ALA A 363 2.43 -4.71 21.69
C ALA A 363 3.89 -5.21 21.77
N GLN A 364 4.16 -6.27 22.54
CA GLN A 364 5.49 -6.90 22.61
C GLN A 364 5.92 -7.54 21.28
N LEU A 365 4.96 -8.04 20.50
CA LEU A 365 5.18 -8.68 19.20
C LEU A 365 5.28 -7.67 18.05
N LYS A 366 4.71 -6.47 18.19
CA LYS A 366 4.66 -5.43 17.14
C LYS A 366 6.04 -5.13 16.50
N PRO A 367 7.17 -5.08 17.21
CA PRO A 367 8.48 -4.84 16.60
C PRO A 367 8.98 -5.93 15.64
N ILE A 368 8.43 -7.14 15.68
CA ILE A 368 8.80 -8.24 14.77
C ILE A 368 8.31 -7.92 13.35
N ALA A 369 7.07 -7.44 13.24
CA ALA A 369 6.46 -7.01 12.00
C ALA A 369 5.54 -5.80 12.28
N PRO A 370 6.05 -4.55 12.10
CA PRO A 370 5.33 -3.35 12.51
C PRO A 370 4.07 -3.08 11.66
N HIS A 371 4.05 -3.56 10.42
CA HIS A 371 2.93 -3.37 9.50
C HIS A 371 2.02 -4.61 9.42
N PRO A 372 0.71 -4.43 9.15
CA PRO A 372 -0.18 -5.54 8.81
C PRO A 372 0.32 -6.32 7.59
N GLY A 373 0.06 -7.63 7.56
CA GLY A 373 0.48 -8.51 6.47
C GLY A 373 0.93 -9.90 6.91
N ALA A 374 1.53 -10.63 5.98
CA ALA A 374 2.04 -11.98 6.22
C ALA A 374 3.24 -11.99 7.18
N VAL A 375 3.19 -12.87 8.18
CA VAL A 375 4.26 -13.06 9.17
C VAL A 375 4.54 -14.55 9.35
N ASP A 376 5.79 -14.95 9.13
CA ASP A 376 6.27 -16.30 9.38
C ASP A 376 6.71 -16.43 10.84
N LEU A 377 6.02 -17.27 11.61
CA LEU A 377 6.46 -17.69 12.94
C LEU A 377 7.34 -18.92 12.78
N ILE A 378 8.57 -18.85 13.25
CA ILE A 378 9.56 -19.92 13.08
C ILE A 378 9.65 -20.76 14.36
N LEU A 379 9.49 -22.06 14.21
CA LEU A 379 9.55 -23.05 15.29
C LEU A 379 10.70 -24.03 15.03
N ALA A 380 11.73 -24.01 15.88
CA ALA A 380 12.81 -24.98 15.83
C ALA A 380 12.34 -26.34 16.34
N VAL A 381 12.59 -27.37 15.53
CA VAL A 381 12.27 -28.77 15.83
C VAL A 381 13.58 -29.57 15.91
N PRO A 382 14.24 -29.61 17.09
CA PRO A 382 15.49 -30.32 17.25
C PRO A 382 15.30 -31.84 17.16
N PRO A 383 16.36 -32.61 16.86
CA PRO A 383 16.28 -34.08 16.77
C PRO A 383 15.97 -34.75 18.12
N SER A 384 16.28 -34.05 19.21
CA SER A 384 16.01 -34.46 20.57
C SER A 384 15.73 -33.21 21.41
N GLY A 385 14.78 -33.30 22.34
CA GLY A 385 14.40 -32.20 23.22
C GLY A 385 13.15 -31.44 22.79
N PRO A 386 12.77 -30.38 23.53
CA PRO A 386 11.53 -29.66 23.28
C PRO A 386 11.63 -28.78 22.02
N VAL A 387 10.50 -28.65 21.33
CA VAL A 387 10.31 -27.64 20.29
C VAL A 387 10.31 -26.25 20.91
N ARG A 388 10.81 -25.26 20.17
CA ARG A 388 10.91 -23.88 20.68
C ARG A 388 10.72 -22.85 19.57
N TRP A 389 10.07 -21.75 19.90
CA TRP A 389 10.05 -20.57 19.04
C TRP A 389 11.47 -20.01 18.92
N THR A 390 11.89 -19.66 17.71
CA THR A 390 13.27 -19.19 17.48
C THR A 390 13.45 -17.73 17.87
N ASP A 391 12.41 -16.90 17.68
CA ASP A 391 12.39 -15.53 18.16
C ASP A 391 12.10 -15.50 19.67
N PRO A 392 12.96 -14.86 20.49
CA PRO A 392 12.79 -14.82 21.94
C PRO A 392 11.53 -14.07 22.38
N ARG A 393 11.09 -13.04 21.65
CA ARG A 393 9.85 -12.29 21.96
C ARG A 393 8.63 -13.16 21.70
N ILE A 394 8.63 -13.92 20.60
CA ILE A 394 7.58 -14.92 20.35
C ILE A 394 7.58 -15.95 21.47
N ALA A 395 8.75 -16.49 21.85
CA ALA A 395 8.85 -17.49 22.92
C ALA A 395 8.26 -16.99 24.24
N THR A 396 8.62 -15.76 24.66
CA THR A 396 8.10 -15.15 25.90
C THR A 396 6.59 -14.97 25.88
N VAL A 397 6.03 -14.40 24.80
CA VAL A 397 4.58 -14.16 24.70
C VAL A 397 3.83 -15.48 24.61
N ALA A 398 4.30 -16.41 23.79
CA ALA A 398 3.66 -17.69 23.57
C ALA A 398 3.58 -18.52 24.85
N ALA A 399 4.61 -18.49 25.70
CA ALA A 399 4.63 -19.20 26.98
C ALA A 399 3.47 -18.83 27.92
N ALA A 400 2.94 -17.60 27.82
CA ALA A 400 1.75 -17.19 28.59
C ALA A 400 0.46 -17.92 28.16
N GLY A 401 0.46 -18.55 26.97
CA GLY A 401 -0.65 -19.38 26.49
C GLY A 401 -0.72 -20.75 27.17
N GLY A 402 0.34 -21.18 27.85
CA GLY A 402 0.41 -22.44 28.58
C GLY A 402 1.55 -23.36 28.13
N PRO A 403 1.64 -24.58 28.70
CA PRO A 403 2.78 -25.47 28.50
C PRO A 403 2.79 -26.21 27.16
N SER A 404 1.66 -26.32 26.46
CA SER A 404 1.56 -27.08 25.20
C SER A 404 1.75 -26.20 23.97
N LEU A 405 2.34 -26.74 22.91
CA LEU A 405 2.50 -26.02 21.63
C LEU A 405 1.15 -25.52 21.08
N ALA A 406 0.09 -26.31 21.21
CA ALA A 406 -1.25 -25.93 20.76
C ALA A 406 -1.77 -24.68 21.49
N ALA A 407 -1.56 -24.59 22.81
CA ALA A 407 -2.00 -23.45 23.61
C ALA A 407 -1.14 -22.20 23.36
N GLN A 408 0.18 -22.39 23.22
CA GLN A 408 1.12 -21.34 22.81
C GLN A 408 0.76 -20.75 21.44
N ALA A 409 0.55 -21.62 20.45
CA ALA A 409 0.15 -21.23 19.10
C ALA A 409 -1.25 -20.60 19.08
N GLY A 410 -2.18 -21.11 19.89
CA GLY A 410 -3.53 -20.57 20.05
C GLY A 410 -3.52 -19.13 20.55
N LEU A 411 -2.64 -18.80 21.51
CA LEU A 411 -2.46 -17.43 21.96
C LEU A 411 -1.98 -16.52 20.81
N LEU A 412 -0.94 -16.92 20.08
CA LEU A 412 -0.40 -16.14 18.96
C LEU A 412 -1.46 -15.90 17.86
N VAL A 413 -2.21 -16.95 17.53
CA VAL A 413 -3.37 -16.88 16.63
C VAL A 413 -4.41 -15.87 17.11
N HIS A 414 -4.67 -15.80 18.41
CA HIS A 414 -5.64 -14.85 18.94
C HIS A 414 -5.13 -13.40 18.87
N LEU A 415 -3.84 -13.19 19.14
CA LEU A 415 -3.19 -11.88 19.09
C LEU A 415 -3.10 -11.31 17.67
N ARG A 416 -3.07 -12.15 16.62
CA ARG A 416 -2.97 -11.72 15.21
C ARG A 416 -4.00 -10.65 14.82
N ARG A 417 -5.20 -10.71 15.40
CA ARG A 417 -6.31 -9.79 15.11
C ARG A 417 -6.04 -8.36 15.61
N HIS A 418 -5.18 -8.21 16.62
CA HIS A 418 -4.75 -6.90 17.13
C HIS A 418 -3.55 -6.35 16.35
N LEU A 419 -2.81 -7.23 15.68
CA LEU A 419 -1.62 -6.89 14.92
C LEU A 419 -1.89 -6.65 13.43
N GLY A 420 -3.03 -7.13 12.92
CA GLY A 420 -3.31 -7.16 11.49
C GLY A 420 -2.45 -8.19 10.75
N TRP A 421 -2.03 -9.23 11.45
CA TRP A 421 -1.13 -10.25 10.89
C TRP A 421 -1.89 -11.42 10.27
N GLU A 422 -1.36 -11.88 9.15
CA GLU A 422 -1.67 -13.16 8.53
C GLU A 422 -0.56 -14.15 8.88
N LEU A 423 -0.83 -15.02 9.84
CA LEU A 423 0.19 -15.89 10.39
C LEU A 423 0.45 -17.11 9.49
N ARG A 424 1.73 -17.46 9.35
CA ARG A 424 2.21 -18.72 8.80
C ARG A 424 3.14 -19.38 9.81
N LEU A 425 3.14 -20.70 9.85
CA LEU A 425 4.02 -21.47 10.73
C LEU A 425 5.11 -22.16 9.90
N ALA A 426 6.36 -21.70 10.07
CA ALA A 426 7.54 -22.29 9.48
C ALA A 426 8.20 -23.24 10.49
N LEU A 427 8.40 -24.49 10.10
CA LEU A 427 9.10 -25.49 10.90
C LEU A 427 10.58 -25.50 10.48
N GLU A 428 11.48 -25.30 11.43
CA GLU A 428 12.92 -25.35 11.22
C GLU A 428 13.50 -26.64 11.84
N PRO A 429 13.64 -27.71 11.05
CA PRO A 429 14.17 -28.99 11.54
C PRO A 429 15.68 -28.91 11.81
N GLY A 430 16.11 -29.53 12.91
CA GLY A 430 17.50 -29.97 13.04
C GLY A 430 17.86 -31.05 12.02
N SER A 431 19.15 -31.17 11.67
CA SER A 431 19.61 -32.09 10.60
C SER A 431 19.16 -33.54 10.80
N ALA A 432 19.18 -34.04 12.03
CA ALA A 432 18.80 -35.41 12.37
C ALA A 432 17.32 -35.57 12.75
N THR A 433 16.49 -34.51 12.64
CA THR A 433 15.08 -34.56 13.07
C THR A 433 14.28 -35.54 12.21
N PRO A 434 13.60 -36.54 12.79
CA PRO A 434 12.77 -37.47 12.03
C PRO A 434 11.53 -36.79 11.44
N LEU A 435 11.12 -37.21 10.24
CA LEU A 435 9.90 -36.68 9.58
C LEU A 435 8.62 -36.92 10.39
N GLY A 436 8.55 -38.02 11.13
CA GLY A 436 7.44 -38.31 12.05
C GLY A 436 7.29 -37.25 13.15
N GLN A 437 8.41 -36.70 13.64
CA GLN A 437 8.39 -35.62 14.62
C GLN A 437 7.89 -34.30 14.00
N LEU A 438 8.31 -33.98 12.77
CA LEU A 438 7.81 -32.80 12.06
C LEU A 438 6.31 -32.87 11.81
N ARG A 439 5.79 -34.04 11.41
CA ARG A 439 4.34 -34.26 11.30
C ARG A 439 3.62 -34.18 12.63
N ALA A 440 4.20 -34.71 13.71
CA ALA A 440 3.60 -34.62 15.05
C ALA A 440 3.45 -33.14 15.48
N VAL A 441 4.46 -32.32 15.21
CA VAL A 441 4.43 -30.87 15.45
C VAL A 441 3.36 -30.18 14.59
N ALA A 442 3.30 -30.49 13.30
CA ALA A 442 2.26 -29.95 12.40
C ALA A 442 0.83 -30.33 12.86
N ARG A 443 0.64 -31.58 13.31
CA ARG A 443 -0.64 -32.06 13.86
C ARG A 443 -1.00 -31.41 15.19
N ALA A 444 -0.02 -31.09 16.04
CA ALA A 444 -0.29 -30.44 17.32
C ALA A 444 -0.98 -29.07 17.18
N VAL A 445 -0.83 -28.40 16.02
CA VAL A 445 -1.47 -27.11 15.73
C VAL A 445 -2.63 -27.22 14.72
N GLU A 446 -2.98 -28.43 14.28
CA GLU A 446 -4.06 -28.70 13.33
C GLU A 446 -5.44 -28.18 13.80
N PRO A 447 -5.81 -28.19 15.10
CA PRO A 447 -7.05 -27.57 15.56
C PRO A 447 -7.17 -26.08 15.20
N LEU A 448 -6.05 -25.41 14.91
CA LEU A 448 -5.96 -24.00 14.52
C LEU A 448 -5.83 -23.80 13.00
N ALA A 449 -5.96 -24.86 12.18
CA ALA A 449 -5.73 -24.83 10.73
C ALA A 449 -6.44 -23.68 9.99
N ARG A 450 -7.66 -23.33 10.42
CA ARG A 450 -8.48 -22.27 9.81
C ARG A 450 -7.98 -20.85 10.11
N ASP A 451 -7.13 -20.70 11.12
CA ASP A 451 -6.60 -19.41 11.55
C ASP A 451 -5.21 -19.10 10.97
N TRP A 452 -4.57 -20.08 10.36
CA TRP A 452 -3.33 -19.91 9.61
C TRP A 452 -3.60 -19.52 8.17
N ALA A 453 -2.76 -18.65 7.60
CA ALA A 453 -2.83 -18.27 6.19
C ALA A 453 -2.45 -19.43 5.25
N ALA A 454 -1.67 -20.40 5.76
CA ALA A 454 -1.29 -21.62 5.06
C ALA A 454 -1.02 -22.75 6.07
N PRO A 455 -1.09 -24.03 5.66
CA PRO A 455 -0.70 -25.15 6.52
C PRO A 455 0.75 -25.00 7.02
N PRO A 456 1.07 -25.50 8.23
CA PRO A 456 2.44 -25.57 8.70
C PRO A 456 3.36 -26.25 7.69
N ALA A 457 4.51 -25.64 7.42
CA ALA A 457 5.42 -26.12 6.39
C ALA A 457 6.88 -25.99 6.80
N VAL A 458 7.73 -26.85 6.24
CA VAL A 458 9.18 -26.66 6.27
C VAL A 458 9.58 -25.91 5.00
N PRO A 459 10.15 -24.70 5.09
CA PRO A 459 10.71 -24.01 3.93
C PRO A 459 11.96 -24.75 3.43
N LEU A 460 12.08 -24.90 2.12
CA LEU A 460 13.18 -25.61 1.45
C LEU A 460 14.12 -24.60 0.78
N PRO A 461 15.45 -24.75 0.92
CA PRO A 461 16.41 -23.82 0.35
C PRO A 461 16.51 -23.99 -1.18
N THR A 462 15.94 -23.05 -1.94
CA THR A 462 15.98 -23.04 -3.42
C THR A 462 17.04 -22.10 -4.00
N GLY A 463 17.75 -21.33 -3.15
CA GLY A 463 18.71 -20.31 -3.59
C GLY A 463 18.07 -19.08 -4.27
N SER A 464 16.75 -19.03 -4.34
CA SER A 464 15.94 -17.94 -4.92
C SER A 464 15.31 -17.08 -3.81
N THR A 465 15.15 -15.79 -4.07
CA THR A 465 14.40 -14.85 -3.20
C THR A 465 12.89 -14.86 -3.46
N ASN A 466 12.44 -15.49 -4.55
CA ASN A 466 11.02 -15.68 -4.85
C ASN A 466 10.47 -16.93 -4.13
N GLU A 467 9.16 -16.93 -3.80
CA GLU A 467 8.43 -17.92 -2.97
C GLU A 467 9.17 -19.26 -2.77
N PRO A 468 9.63 -19.58 -1.54
CA PRO A 468 10.45 -20.76 -1.31
C PRO A 468 9.65 -22.03 -1.58
N ALA A 469 10.35 -23.07 -2.03
CA ALA A 469 9.75 -24.40 -2.05
C ALA A 469 9.37 -24.81 -0.62
N ARG A 470 8.34 -25.64 -0.47
CA ARG A 470 7.79 -25.99 0.84
C ARG A 470 7.42 -27.46 0.97
N LEU A 471 7.64 -28.03 2.15
CA LEU A 471 7.14 -29.35 2.54
C LEU A 471 5.98 -29.20 3.54
N THR A 472 4.82 -29.76 3.21
CA THR A 472 3.63 -29.80 4.07
C THR A 472 3.29 -31.22 4.49
N PHE A 473 2.42 -31.38 5.49
CA PHE A 473 2.09 -32.66 6.13
C PHE A 473 0.57 -32.95 6.10
N PRO A 474 -0.04 -33.14 4.91
CA PRO A 474 -1.49 -33.32 4.80
C PRO A 474 -1.99 -34.65 5.41
N ASP A 475 -3.31 -34.75 5.57
CA ASP A 475 -3.96 -36.01 5.92
C ASP A 475 -4.07 -36.93 4.68
N PRO A 476 -3.91 -38.26 4.80
CA PRO A 476 -3.89 -39.16 3.64
C PRO A 476 -5.20 -39.20 2.84
N ALA A 477 -6.32 -38.80 3.44
CA ALA A 477 -7.66 -38.96 2.88
C ALA A 477 -8.06 -37.89 1.84
N THR A 478 -7.30 -36.80 1.68
CA THR A 478 -7.73 -35.60 0.92
C THR A 478 -7.07 -35.43 -0.44
N SER A 479 -6.45 -36.48 -0.97
CA SER A 479 -5.36 -36.27 -1.93
C SER A 479 -5.68 -36.78 -3.34
N ALA A 480 -5.61 -35.86 -4.32
CA ALA A 480 -5.71 -36.13 -5.76
C ALA A 480 -4.55 -37.04 -6.25
N LEU A 481 -4.66 -37.54 -7.50
CA LEU A 481 -3.59 -38.23 -8.22
C LEU A 481 -2.41 -37.27 -8.42
N LEU A 482 -1.46 -37.28 -7.48
CA LEU A 482 -0.20 -36.54 -7.56
C LEU A 482 0.93 -37.53 -7.89
N PRO A 483 1.97 -37.09 -8.60
CA PRO A 483 3.21 -37.85 -8.70
C PRO A 483 3.76 -38.18 -7.30
N ILE A 484 4.20 -39.41 -7.12
CA ILE A 484 4.68 -39.95 -5.84
C ILE A 484 6.16 -40.29 -5.93
N LEU A 485 6.96 -39.71 -5.04
CA LEU A 485 8.31 -40.14 -4.72
C LEU A 485 8.27 -40.99 -3.44
N ARG A 486 8.46 -42.30 -3.55
CA ARG A 486 8.57 -43.21 -2.41
C ARG A 486 10.03 -43.41 -2.03
N LEU A 487 10.35 -43.19 -0.76
CA LEU A 487 11.68 -43.33 -0.19
C LEU A 487 11.70 -44.48 0.81
N ARG A 488 12.58 -45.43 0.57
CA ARG A 488 12.88 -46.57 1.44
C ARG A 488 14.35 -46.54 1.83
N PRO A 489 14.77 -47.27 2.88
CA PRO A 489 16.19 -47.37 3.22
C PRO A 489 17.02 -47.80 1.99
N GLY A 490 17.90 -46.91 1.52
CA GLY A 490 18.77 -47.15 0.37
C GLY A 490 18.12 -47.18 -1.02
N GLN A 491 16.82 -46.86 -1.14
CA GLN A 491 16.08 -46.93 -2.41
C GLN A 491 15.09 -45.78 -2.55
N ALA A 492 14.96 -45.25 -3.76
CA ALA A 492 13.93 -44.28 -4.13
C ALA A 492 13.18 -44.78 -5.36
N GLU A 493 11.85 -44.62 -5.35
CA GLU A 493 10.97 -45.03 -6.44
C GLU A 493 10.08 -43.84 -6.84
N TRP A 494 9.85 -43.66 -8.13
CA TRP A 494 8.97 -42.63 -8.67
C TRP A 494 7.73 -43.26 -9.32
N SER A 495 6.58 -42.63 -9.15
CA SER A 495 5.34 -42.97 -9.82
C SER A 495 4.64 -41.69 -10.28
N ASP A 496 4.20 -41.64 -11.53
CA ASP A 496 3.48 -40.46 -12.05
C ASP A 496 1.98 -40.48 -11.66
N ASP A 497 1.43 -41.69 -11.45
CA ASP A 497 0.01 -41.94 -11.22
C ASP A 497 -0.29 -42.57 -9.83
N GLY A 498 0.75 -42.89 -9.07
CA GLY A 498 0.67 -43.57 -7.77
C GLY A 498 0.42 -45.08 -7.85
N LEU A 499 0.35 -45.66 -9.05
CA LEU A 499 0.06 -47.07 -9.29
C LEU A 499 1.32 -47.86 -9.66
N ALA A 500 2.12 -47.34 -10.59
CA ALA A 500 3.34 -47.99 -11.06
C ALA A 500 4.60 -47.25 -10.57
N PHE A 501 5.45 -47.96 -9.83
CA PHE A 501 6.69 -47.42 -9.27
C PHE A 501 7.90 -47.89 -10.07
N ARG A 502 8.77 -46.97 -10.46
CA ARG A 502 10.06 -47.25 -11.11
C ARG A 502 11.22 -46.78 -10.23
N PRO A 503 12.39 -47.45 -10.23
CA PRO A 503 13.57 -46.94 -9.54
C PRO A 503 13.87 -45.51 -9.97
N TRP A 504 14.07 -44.62 -9.00
CA TRP A 504 14.43 -43.23 -9.22
C TRP A 504 15.86 -43.01 -8.76
N THR A 505 16.67 -42.46 -9.65
CA THR A 505 18.02 -42.01 -9.31
C THR A 505 18.05 -40.49 -9.49
N PRO A 506 18.52 -39.72 -8.50
CA PRO A 506 18.64 -38.28 -8.65
C PRO A 506 19.56 -37.96 -9.84
N PRO A 507 19.19 -37.02 -10.73
CA PRO A 507 20.06 -36.62 -11.83
C PRO A 507 21.37 -36.05 -11.27
N ALA A 508 22.50 -36.46 -11.86
CA ALA A 508 23.84 -36.13 -11.36
C ALA A 508 24.14 -34.62 -11.39
N ASP A 509 23.45 -33.87 -12.25
CA ASP A 509 23.47 -32.41 -12.30
C ASP A 509 22.17 -31.90 -12.96
N PRO A 510 21.34 -31.08 -12.27
CA PRO A 510 20.10 -30.54 -12.84
C PRO A 510 20.32 -29.58 -14.02
N ALA A 511 21.57 -29.15 -14.28
CA ALA A 511 21.91 -28.25 -15.38
C ALA A 511 22.30 -28.95 -16.69
N THR A 512 22.66 -30.24 -16.68
CA THR A 512 23.34 -30.88 -17.84
C THR A 512 22.59 -32.02 -18.51
N ASP A 513 21.39 -32.41 -18.06
CA ASP A 513 20.62 -33.49 -18.71
C ASP A 513 19.25 -32.99 -19.25
N PRO A 514 19.19 -32.55 -20.52
CA PRO A 514 17.94 -32.14 -21.17
C PRO A 514 17.05 -33.34 -21.61
N THR A 515 17.48 -34.59 -21.37
CA THR A 515 16.73 -35.79 -21.81
C THR A 515 15.90 -36.46 -20.71
N ALA A 516 16.09 -36.08 -19.45
CA ALA A 516 15.13 -36.37 -18.39
C ALA A 516 13.91 -35.46 -18.60
N SER A 517 12.91 -35.94 -19.33
CA SER A 517 11.67 -35.27 -19.68
C SER A 517 11.12 -34.42 -18.52
N ARG A 518 11.48 -33.12 -18.52
CA ARG A 518 10.89 -32.12 -17.63
C ARG A 518 9.44 -31.96 -18.07
N PRO A 519 8.44 -32.22 -17.21
CA PRO A 519 7.07 -31.89 -17.56
C PRO A 519 6.98 -30.37 -17.72
N SER A 520 6.74 -29.90 -18.95
CA SER A 520 6.44 -28.50 -19.21
C SER A 520 5.09 -28.16 -18.56
N GLY A 521 5.10 -27.44 -17.45
CA GLY A 521 3.90 -27.13 -16.69
C GLY A 521 4.16 -26.30 -15.43
N PRO A 522 3.10 -25.90 -14.69
CA PRO A 522 3.24 -25.23 -13.39
C PRO A 522 4.06 -26.09 -12.42
N PRO A 523 4.72 -25.48 -11.39
CA PRO A 523 5.63 -26.19 -10.50
C PRO A 523 4.95 -27.43 -9.91
N PRO A 524 5.61 -28.60 -9.96
CA PRO A 524 4.96 -29.87 -9.65
C PRO A 524 4.62 -29.95 -8.15
N ARG A 525 3.37 -30.29 -7.84
CA ARG A 525 2.99 -30.78 -6.50
C ARG A 525 3.35 -32.26 -6.42
N ILE A 526 4.30 -32.62 -5.55
CA ILE A 526 4.83 -34.00 -5.44
C ILE A 526 4.50 -34.55 -4.07
N ARG A 527 3.94 -35.77 -4.01
CA ARG A 527 3.77 -36.50 -2.75
C ARG A 527 5.00 -37.33 -2.43
N ILE A 528 5.45 -37.29 -1.19
CA ILE A 528 6.57 -38.07 -0.68
C ILE A 528 6.02 -39.11 0.30
N LEU A 529 6.32 -40.38 0.02
CA LEU A 529 6.08 -41.49 0.93
C LEU A 529 7.38 -41.93 1.56
N SER A 530 7.49 -41.94 2.88
CA SER A 530 8.68 -42.51 3.53
C SER A 530 8.37 -43.04 4.93
N PRO A 531 9.28 -43.84 5.53
CA PRO A 531 9.21 -44.14 6.96
C PRO A 531 9.23 -42.86 7.81
N PRO A 532 8.45 -42.78 8.90
CA PRO A 532 8.50 -41.67 9.84
C PRO A 532 9.86 -41.43 10.48
N ALA A 533 10.70 -42.47 10.55
CA ALA A 533 12.04 -42.40 11.10
C ALA A 533 13.08 -41.78 10.16
N LEU A 534 12.73 -41.50 8.88
CA LEU A 534 13.66 -40.89 7.93
C LEU A 534 14.15 -39.53 8.46
N PRO A 535 15.47 -39.31 8.62
CA PRO A 535 16.01 -38.03 9.08
C PRO A 535 15.84 -36.93 8.04
N TRP A 536 15.61 -35.70 8.50
CA TRP A 536 15.45 -34.51 7.65
C TRP A 536 16.57 -34.34 6.61
N HIS A 537 17.84 -34.45 7.01
CA HIS A 537 18.96 -34.26 6.09
C HIS A 537 18.96 -35.26 4.93
N GLN A 538 18.49 -36.50 5.15
CA GLN A 538 18.41 -37.51 4.10
C GLN A 538 17.30 -37.17 3.11
N LEU A 539 16.14 -36.71 3.61
CA LEU A 539 15.08 -36.22 2.73
C LEU A 539 15.57 -35.02 1.90
N LEU A 540 16.18 -34.03 2.55
CA LEU A 540 16.64 -32.82 1.87
C LEU A 540 17.70 -33.12 0.81
N ALA A 541 18.64 -34.03 1.09
CA ALA A 541 19.62 -34.49 0.10
C ALA A 541 18.95 -35.13 -1.12
N THR A 542 17.88 -35.90 -0.89
CA THR A 542 17.10 -36.56 -1.95
C THR A 542 16.29 -35.56 -2.76
N LEU A 543 15.69 -34.55 -2.13
CA LEU A 543 14.86 -33.56 -2.80
C LEU A 543 15.67 -32.49 -3.54
N ARG A 544 16.94 -32.28 -3.19
CA ARG A 544 17.79 -31.21 -3.75
C ARG A 544 17.71 -31.09 -5.29
N PRO A 545 17.74 -32.18 -6.09
CA PRO A 545 17.65 -32.08 -7.54
C PRO A 545 16.26 -31.68 -8.07
N LEU A 546 15.23 -31.76 -7.22
CA LEU A 546 13.83 -31.42 -7.52
C LEU A 546 13.44 -30.03 -6.98
N LEU A 547 14.35 -29.33 -6.29
CA LEU A 547 14.05 -28.03 -5.71
C LEU A 547 14.03 -26.95 -6.79
N GLU A 548 12.83 -26.51 -7.14
CA GLU A 548 12.58 -25.33 -7.98
C GLU A 548 11.84 -24.27 -7.15
N PRO A 549 11.97 -22.96 -7.47
CA PRO A 549 11.16 -21.93 -6.83
C PRO A 549 9.67 -22.27 -6.91
N ALA A 550 8.93 -22.02 -5.81
CA ALA A 550 7.51 -22.36 -5.66
C ALA A 550 7.13 -23.87 -5.76
N ALA A 551 8.09 -24.80 -5.75
CA ALA A 551 7.77 -26.24 -5.66
C ALA A 551 7.07 -26.60 -4.35
N HIS A 552 6.09 -27.50 -4.40
CA HIS A 552 5.31 -27.91 -3.23
C HIS A 552 5.38 -29.42 -3.05
N PHE A 553 5.91 -29.84 -1.91
CA PHE A 553 5.99 -31.24 -1.50
C PHE A 553 4.98 -31.55 -0.38
N GLU A 554 4.38 -32.74 -0.45
CA GLU A 554 3.44 -33.26 0.55
C GLU A 554 4.00 -34.55 1.16
N TRP A 555 4.33 -34.56 2.44
CA TRP A 555 4.79 -35.79 3.10
C TRP A 555 3.64 -36.54 3.77
N THR A 556 3.59 -37.85 3.51
CA THR A 556 2.75 -38.79 4.23
C THR A 556 3.56 -40.03 4.59
N PRO A 557 3.34 -40.68 5.75
CA PRO A 557 4.01 -41.93 6.05
C PRO A 557 3.71 -42.97 4.97
N ASP A 558 4.73 -43.73 4.57
CA ASP A 558 4.52 -44.91 3.73
C ASP A 558 3.67 -45.93 4.54
N PRO A 559 2.45 -46.30 4.10
CA PRO A 559 1.64 -47.30 4.81
C PRO A 559 2.28 -48.69 4.83
N GLY A 560 3.42 -48.88 4.15
CA GLY A 560 4.05 -50.17 3.96
C GLY A 560 3.28 -51.00 2.94
N PRO A 561 3.76 -52.21 2.61
CA PRO A 561 2.95 -53.16 1.87
C PRO A 561 1.76 -53.54 2.74
N THR A 562 0.58 -52.97 2.49
CA THR A 562 -0.66 -53.55 2.98
C THR A 562 -0.69 -54.99 2.48
N ALA A 563 -0.72 -55.96 3.39
CA ALA A 563 -1.03 -57.33 3.06
C ALA A 563 -2.32 -57.31 2.21
N PRO A 564 -2.37 -58.04 1.08
CA PRO A 564 -3.56 -58.07 0.24
C PRO A 564 -4.76 -58.47 1.11
N ARG A 565 -5.83 -57.68 1.03
CA ARG A 565 -7.13 -58.00 1.63
C ARG A 565 -7.74 -59.23 0.96
#